data_AF-A0A8C2H9N9-F1
#
_entry.id   AF-A0A8C2H9N9-F1
#
_cell.length_a   1.000
_cell.length_b   1.000
_cell.length_c   1.000
_cell.angle_alpha   90.00
_cell.angle_beta   90.00
_cell.angle_gamma   90.00
#
_symmetry.space_group_name_H-M   'P 1'
#
loop_
_entity.id
_entity.type
_entity.pdbx_description
1 polymer ?
#
loop_
_entity_poly.entity_id
_entity_poly.type
_entity_poly.pdbx_seq_one_letter_code
_entity_poly.pdbx_strand_id
1 'polypeptide(L)'
;MRGRNDSGEENVPLDLTREPSDNMREILQNVARSHGVSNMRKLGHLNNFVKLLNSVSHCEEKLGFTYEEIIICLRVALLNEVKEVRAAGLRALRYLIHDSSVLQKVLQLQVDYLISRCIDIQQSNEVERTQALRLVRKMITVNAQLFPSSLTNSLIAVGNDGLQERDRMVRACIAIICELALKNPEIVAQRGGLNTILKNVIDCQLSRINEALITTILHLLNHPHTRQYIHADVELEQILAPYTDFHYRHNPDTAEAQIKEDREARFLSSKMAIVAAFRSWSDCLFL
;
A
#
# COMPACT_ATOMS: atom_id res chain seq x y z
N MET A 1 15.09 -30.13 -2.25
CA MET A 1 14.25 -30.47 -1.07
C MET A 1 14.79 -29.71 0.13
N ARG A 2 14.12 -28.62 0.54
CA ARG A 2 14.40 -27.91 1.79
C ARG A 2 13.11 -27.98 2.60
N GLY A 3 13.21 -28.59 3.78
CA GLY A 3 12.09 -28.88 4.66
C GLY A 3 11.28 -27.63 4.95
N ARG A 4 9.97 -27.73 4.74
CA ARG A 4 9.01 -26.85 5.38
C ARG A 4 9.19 -27.04 6.89
N ASN A 5 9.52 -25.95 7.59
CA ASN A 5 9.42 -25.93 9.05
C ASN A 5 7.93 -26.07 9.41
N ASP A 6 7.52 -27.32 9.55
CA ASP A 6 6.29 -27.75 10.18
C ASP A 6 6.43 -27.45 11.67
N SER A 7 6.22 -26.18 12.02
CA SER A 7 6.18 -25.74 13.42
C SER A 7 4.78 -26.03 13.91
N GLY A 8 4.67 -27.09 14.72
CA GLY A 8 3.43 -27.69 15.23
C GLY A 8 2.28 -26.70 15.37
N GLU A 9 1.35 -26.76 14.42
CA GLU A 9 0.08 -26.07 14.51
C GLU A 9 -0.68 -26.68 15.70
N GLU A 10 -0.78 -25.97 16.83
CA GLU A 10 -1.97 -26.07 17.68
C GLU A 10 -3.15 -25.63 16.80
N ASN A 11 -3.64 -26.57 15.99
CA ASN A 11 -4.72 -26.34 15.06
C ASN A 11 -5.96 -26.06 15.89
N VAL A 12 -6.36 -24.79 15.96
CA VAL A 12 -7.66 -24.39 16.51
C VAL A 12 -8.70 -24.94 15.51
N PRO A 13 -9.46 -25.99 15.86
CA PRO A 13 -10.42 -26.56 14.93
C PRO A 13 -11.55 -25.55 14.67
N LEU A 14 -12.06 -25.53 13.45
CA LEU A 14 -13.27 -24.78 13.09
C LEU A 14 -14.34 -25.78 12.70
N ASP A 15 -15.39 -25.86 13.51
CA ASP A 15 -16.56 -26.68 13.22
C ASP A 15 -17.62 -25.84 12.51
N LEU A 16 -17.72 -26.02 11.19
CA LEU A 16 -18.69 -25.32 10.35
C LEU A 16 -20.12 -25.86 10.49
N THR A 17 -20.34 -26.93 11.26
CA THR A 17 -21.69 -27.42 11.57
C THR A 17 -22.38 -26.61 12.66
N ARG A 18 -21.59 -25.91 13.49
CA ARG A 18 -22.11 -24.98 14.52
C ARG A 18 -22.69 -23.72 13.89
N GLU A 19 -23.57 -23.05 14.65
CA GLU A 19 -24.08 -21.74 14.23
C GLU A 19 -22.91 -20.76 13.97
N PRO A 20 -22.92 -20.03 12.83
CA PRO A 20 -21.84 -19.11 12.53
C PRO A 20 -21.66 -17.98 13.55
N SER A 21 -22.73 -17.57 14.21
CA SER A 21 -22.74 -16.59 15.31
C SER A 21 -21.90 -17.04 16.50
N ASP A 22 -21.99 -18.31 16.88
CA ASP A 22 -21.20 -18.91 17.97
C ASP A 22 -19.73 -19.02 17.59
N ASN A 23 -19.44 -19.47 16.36
CA ASN A 23 -18.08 -19.52 15.83
C ASN A 23 -17.46 -18.12 15.80
N MET A 24 -18.21 -17.11 15.33
CA MET A 24 -17.77 -15.72 15.30
C MET A 24 -17.50 -15.21 16.72
N ARG A 25 -18.41 -15.45 17.67
CA ARG A 25 -18.24 -15.05 19.07
C ARG A 25 -16.97 -15.61 19.68
N GLU A 26 -16.73 -16.91 19.51
CA GLU A 26 -15.54 -17.59 20.03
C GLU A 26 -14.25 -17.00 19.43
N ILE A 27 -14.24 -16.78 18.12
CA ILE A 27 -13.09 -16.19 17.41
C ILE A 27 -12.80 -14.79 17.92
N LEU A 28 -13.81 -13.90 17.95
CA LEU A 28 -13.62 -12.50 18.35
C LEU A 28 -13.17 -12.37 19.81
N GLN A 29 -13.74 -13.17 20.71
CA GLN A 29 -13.33 -13.19 22.11
C GLN A 29 -11.86 -13.59 22.28
N ASN A 30 -11.41 -14.65 21.60
CA ASN A 30 -10.03 -15.11 21.72
C ASN A 30 -9.02 -14.16 21.06
N VAL A 31 -9.40 -13.50 19.97
CA VAL A 31 -8.57 -12.48 19.32
C VAL A 31 -8.44 -11.22 20.18
N ALA A 32 -9.54 -10.75 20.78
CA ALA A 32 -9.58 -9.51 21.56
C ALA A 32 -8.99 -9.63 22.98
N ARG A 33 -8.89 -10.84 23.54
CA ARG A 33 -8.32 -11.06 24.89
C ARG A 33 -6.85 -10.61 24.96
N SER A 34 -6.53 -9.75 25.93
CA SER A 34 -5.16 -9.29 26.16
C SER A 34 -4.26 -10.37 26.76
N HIS A 35 -4.79 -11.17 27.69
CA HIS A 35 -4.05 -12.21 28.42
C HIS A 35 -4.75 -13.57 28.31
N GLY A 36 -3.99 -14.65 28.57
CA GLY A 36 -4.53 -16.01 28.65
C GLY A 36 -4.73 -16.75 27.33
N VAL A 37 -4.40 -16.12 26.19
CA VAL A 37 -4.43 -16.76 24.85
C VAL A 37 -3.07 -16.59 24.18
N SER A 38 -2.44 -17.69 23.77
CA SER A 38 -1.16 -17.66 23.08
C SER A 38 -1.28 -17.01 21.69
N ASN A 39 -0.19 -16.40 21.21
CA ASN A 39 -0.17 -15.76 19.89
C ASN A 39 -0.42 -16.76 18.74
N MET A 40 0.02 -18.01 18.89
CA MET A 40 -0.28 -19.08 17.92
C MET A 40 -1.79 -19.39 17.87
N ARG A 41 -2.47 -19.46 19.02
CA ARG A 41 -3.93 -19.64 19.02
C ARG A 41 -4.66 -18.44 18.44
N LYS A 42 -4.24 -17.20 18.74
CA LYS A 42 -4.78 -15.99 18.11
C LYS A 42 -4.66 -16.03 16.58
N LEU A 43 -3.50 -16.45 16.08
CA LEU A 43 -3.27 -16.67 14.65
C LEU A 43 -4.22 -17.72 14.07
N GLY A 44 -4.42 -18.85 14.76
CA GLY A 44 -5.40 -19.88 14.39
C GLY A 44 -6.83 -19.34 14.29
N HIS A 45 -7.27 -18.58 15.29
CA HIS A 45 -8.59 -17.93 15.27
C HIS A 45 -8.73 -16.91 14.13
N LEU A 46 -7.72 -16.10 13.83
CA LEU A 46 -7.73 -15.17 12.69
C LEU A 46 -7.80 -15.90 11.33
N ASN A 47 -7.16 -17.06 11.21
CA ASN A 47 -7.28 -17.90 10.01
C ASN A 47 -8.68 -18.50 9.90
N ASN A 48 -9.25 -18.95 11.01
CA ASN A 48 -10.63 -19.45 11.06
C ASN A 48 -11.67 -18.37 10.80
N PHE A 49 -11.42 -17.13 11.21
CA PHE A 49 -12.25 -15.97 10.86
C PHE A 49 -12.41 -15.85 9.35
N VAL A 50 -11.30 -15.89 8.60
CA VAL A 50 -11.33 -15.79 7.14
C VAL A 50 -12.09 -16.97 6.51
N LYS A 51 -11.92 -18.19 7.04
CA LYS A 51 -12.65 -19.37 6.57
C LYS A 51 -14.16 -19.22 6.79
N LEU A 52 -14.57 -18.82 8.00
CA LEU A 52 -15.96 -18.61 8.38
C LEU A 52 -16.61 -17.49 7.55
N LEU A 53 -15.90 -16.39 7.35
CA LEU A 53 -16.41 -15.26 6.59
C LEU A 53 -16.70 -15.65 5.14
N ASN A 54 -15.83 -16.46 4.53
CA ASN A 54 -16.03 -16.98 3.17
C ASN A 54 -17.19 -17.98 3.09
N SER A 55 -17.47 -18.78 4.13
CA SER A 55 -18.59 -19.73 4.11
C SER A 55 -19.96 -19.06 4.28
N VAL A 56 -20.01 -17.86 4.87
CA VAL A 56 -21.27 -17.18 5.24
C VAL A 56 -21.56 -15.94 4.38
N SER A 57 -20.69 -15.65 3.39
CA SER A 57 -20.87 -14.57 2.41
C SER A 57 -21.09 -13.19 3.04
N HIS A 58 -20.37 -12.88 4.13
CA HIS A 58 -20.37 -11.58 4.79
C HIS A 58 -21.72 -11.10 5.38
N CYS A 59 -22.73 -11.95 5.58
CA CYS A 59 -24.03 -11.49 6.10
C CYS A 59 -24.02 -11.22 7.63
N GLU A 60 -24.24 -9.97 8.06
CA GLU A 60 -24.27 -9.59 9.50
C GLU A 60 -25.28 -10.41 10.31
N GLU A 61 -26.49 -10.65 9.78
CA GLU A 61 -27.53 -11.44 10.45
C GLU A 61 -27.07 -12.86 10.79
N LYS A 62 -26.36 -13.50 9.85
CA LYS A 62 -25.82 -14.85 10.05
C LYS A 62 -24.61 -14.86 10.97
N LEU A 63 -23.81 -13.79 10.94
CA LEU A 63 -22.63 -13.63 11.81
C LEU A 63 -23.01 -13.26 13.25
N GLY A 64 -24.22 -12.72 13.48
CA GLY A 64 -24.72 -12.36 14.81
C GLY A 64 -24.03 -11.15 15.45
N PHE A 65 -23.27 -10.37 14.66
CA PHE A 65 -22.55 -9.18 15.09
C PHE A 65 -22.56 -8.12 13.98
N THR A 66 -22.52 -6.86 14.38
CA THR A 66 -22.31 -5.73 13.46
C THR A 66 -20.86 -5.69 12.97
N TYR A 67 -20.63 -5.13 11.79
CA TYR A 67 -19.26 -4.93 11.29
C TYR A 67 -18.43 -4.05 12.22
N GLU A 68 -19.03 -3.06 12.88
CA GLU A 68 -18.35 -2.19 13.85
C GLU A 68 -17.74 -3.00 14.99
N GLU A 69 -18.52 -3.91 15.60
CA GLU A 69 -18.05 -4.80 16.66
C GLU A 69 -16.91 -5.70 16.16
N ILE A 70 -17.07 -6.28 14.96
CA ILE A 70 -16.04 -7.13 14.34
C ILE A 70 -14.75 -6.32 14.12
N ILE A 71 -14.83 -5.12 13.58
CA ILE A 71 -13.68 -4.25 13.30
C ILE A 71 -12.98 -3.85 14.61
N ILE A 72 -13.72 -3.53 15.67
CA ILE A 72 -13.17 -3.19 16.98
C ILE A 72 -12.36 -4.36 17.57
N CYS A 73 -12.81 -5.60 17.38
CA CYS A 73 -12.05 -6.77 17.81
C CYS A 73 -10.82 -7.03 16.93
N LEU A 74 -10.96 -6.90 15.60
CA LEU A 74 -9.85 -7.16 14.67
C LEU A 74 -8.73 -6.14 14.78
N ARG A 75 -9.02 -4.85 15.03
CA ARG A 75 -7.99 -3.82 15.17
C ARG A 75 -7.02 -4.09 16.33
N VAL A 76 -7.47 -4.79 17.37
CA VAL A 76 -6.60 -5.20 18.50
C VAL A 76 -5.49 -6.14 18.02
N ALA A 77 -5.74 -6.98 17.01
CA ALA A 77 -4.71 -7.85 16.43
C ALA A 77 -3.57 -7.06 15.77
N LEU A 78 -3.84 -5.86 15.27
CA LEU A 78 -2.82 -4.98 14.66
C LEU A 78 -1.88 -4.36 15.70
N LEU A 79 -2.28 -4.37 16.98
CA LEU A 79 -1.46 -3.87 18.10
C LEU A 79 -0.64 -4.97 18.77
N ASN A 80 -0.74 -6.22 18.32
CA ASN A 80 -0.01 -7.34 18.91
C ASN A 80 1.50 -7.22 18.63
N GLU A 81 2.35 -7.59 19.58
CA GLU A 81 3.82 -7.58 19.42
C GLU A 81 4.32 -8.58 18.36
N VAL A 82 3.56 -9.64 18.09
CA VAL A 82 3.92 -10.69 17.13
C VAL A 82 3.47 -10.32 15.71
N LYS A 83 4.45 -10.19 14.81
CA LYS A 83 4.26 -9.79 13.39
C LYS A 83 3.34 -10.75 12.61
N GLU A 84 3.35 -12.04 12.93
CA GLU A 84 2.49 -13.05 12.32
C GLU A 84 1.01 -12.82 12.66
N VAL A 85 0.72 -12.41 13.90
CA VAL A 85 -0.64 -12.06 14.35
C VAL A 85 -1.11 -10.78 13.66
N ARG A 86 -0.25 -9.75 13.58
CA ARG A 86 -0.57 -8.50 12.86
C ARG A 86 -0.84 -8.76 11.38
N ALA A 87 0.00 -9.57 10.71
CA ALA A 87 -0.19 -9.96 9.32
C ALA A 87 -1.53 -10.70 9.10
N ALA A 88 -1.91 -11.59 10.01
CA ALA A 88 -3.19 -12.29 9.96
C ALA A 88 -4.38 -11.34 10.23
N GLY A 89 -4.24 -10.36 11.11
CA GLY A 89 -5.23 -9.31 11.34
C GLY A 89 -5.46 -8.45 10.09
N LEU A 90 -4.38 -8.00 9.43
CA LEU A 90 -4.45 -7.27 8.16
C LEU A 90 -5.13 -8.10 7.07
N ARG A 91 -4.80 -9.40 7.00
CA ARG A 91 -5.48 -10.32 6.08
C ARG A 91 -6.97 -10.43 6.40
N ALA A 92 -7.34 -10.62 7.67
CA ALA A 92 -8.74 -10.72 8.09
C ALA A 92 -9.54 -9.47 7.71
N LEU A 93 -9.00 -8.27 7.98
CA LEU A 93 -9.59 -7.00 7.55
C LEU A 93 -9.75 -6.92 6.03
N ARG A 94 -8.77 -7.41 5.25
CA ARG A 94 -8.86 -7.40 3.78
C ARG A 94 -10.02 -8.25 3.27
N TYR A 95 -10.30 -9.39 3.90
CA TYR A 95 -11.45 -10.21 3.54
C TYR A 95 -12.76 -9.56 4.01
N LEU A 96 -12.77 -8.88 5.15
CA LEU A 96 -13.96 -8.18 5.65
C LEU A 96 -14.43 -7.05 4.73
N ILE A 97 -13.50 -6.23 4.23
CA ILE A 97 -13.80 -5.10 3.35
C ILE A 97 -14.17 -5.61 1.96
N HIS A 98 -15.47 -5.71 1.70
CA HIS A 98 -16.01 -6.17 0.41
C HIS A 98 -16.79 -5.07 -0.34
N ASP A 99 -17.32 -4.06 0.36
CA ASP A 99 -18.07 -2.95 -0.22
C ASP A 99 -17.67 -1.58 0.40
N SER A 100 -18.27 -0.50 -0.11
CA SER A 100 -18.01 0.85 0.41
C SER A 100 -18.53 1.06 1.83
N SER A 101 -19.60 0.37 2.24
CA SER A 101 -20.23 0.56 3.55
C SER A 101 -19.30 0.08 4.67
N VAL A 102 -18.72 -1.12 4.52
CA VAL A 102 -17.73 -1.66 5.47
C VAL A 102 -16.46 -0.81 5.47
N LEU A 103 -16.00 -0.36 4.30
CA LEU A 103 -14.84 0.52 4.22
C LEU A 103 -15.06 1.83 5.01
N GLN A 104 -16.23 2.45 4.90
CA GLN A 104 -16.57 3.65 5.68
C GLN A 104 -16.53 3.38 7.18
N LYS A 105 -17.10 2.27 7.65
CA LYS A 105 -17.04 1.87 9.06
C LYS A 105 -15.60 1.68 9.55
N VAL A 106 -14.74 1.05 8.75
CA VAL A 106 -13.29 0.89 9.05
C VAL A 106 -12.60 2.25 9.22
N LEU A 107 -12.90 3.21 8.35
CA LEU A 107 -12.31 4.55 8.39
C LEU A 107 -12.87 5.40 9.54
N GLN A 108 -14.17 5.29 9.85
CA GLN A 108 -14.79 5.95 11.00
C GLN A 108 -14.18 5.49 12.32
N LEU A 109 -13.80 4.21 12.41
CA LEU A 109 -13.11 3.63 13.57
C LEU A 109 -11.58 3.90 13.58
N GLN A 110 -11.09 4.73 12.66
CA GLN A 110 -9.70 5.21 12.57
C GLN A 110 -8.66 4.07 12.47
N VAL A 111 -9.03 2.96 11.82
CA VAL A 111 -8.13 1.80 11.65
C VAL A 111 -7.02 2.09 10.65
N ASP A 112 -7.18 3.09 9.79
CA ASP A 112 -6.20 3.56 8.82
C ASP A 112 -4.86 3.96 9.47
N TYR A 113 -4.87 4.56 10.66
CA TYR A 113 -3.62 4.87 11.38
C TYR A 113 -2.85 3.60 11.80
N LEU A 114 -3.56 2.55 12.20
CA LEU A 114 -2.94 1.28 12.57
C LEU A 114 -2.35 0.57 11.34
N ILE A 115 -3.05 0.67 10.20
CA ILE A 115 -2.55 0.13 8.94
C ILE A 115 -1.31 0.91 8.48
N SER A 116 -1.31 2.24 8.58
CA SER A 116 -0.15 3.11 8.30
C SER A 116 1.06 2.68 9.13
N ARG A 117 0.87 2.49 10.44
CA ARG A 117 1.93 1.99 11.34
C ARG A 117 2.50 0.65 10.88
N CYS A 118 1.67 -0.28 10.41
CA CYS A 118 2.11 -1.58 9.89
C CYS A 118 2.90 -1.47 8.56
N ILE A 119 2.76 -0.37 7.82
CA ILE A 119 3.51 -0.11 6.57
C ILE A 119 4.88 0.50 6.88
N ASP A 120 4.93 1.47 7.80
CA ASP A 120 6.12 2.28 8.08
C ASP A 120 7.17 1.53 8.94
N ILE A 121 6.74 0.66 9.84
CA ILE A 121 7.68 -0.04 10.73
C ILE A 121 8.44 -1.13 9.96
N GLN A 122 9.73 -0.91 9.73
CA GLN A 122 10.65 -1.90 9.16
C GLN A 122 11.37 -2.69 10.26
N GLN A 123 10.77 -3.80 10.72
CA GLN A 123 11.29 -4.66 11.79
C GLN A 123 11.31 -6.14 11.38
N SER A 124 12.04 -6.49 10.31
CA SER A 124 12.09 -7.87 9.78
C SER A 124 10.70 -8.50 9.49
N ASN A 125 9.76 -7.65 9.10
CA ASN A 125 8.32 -7.93 9.01
C ASN A 125 7.78 -7.80 7.57
N GLU A 126 8.56 -8.24 6.58
CA GLU A 126 8.19 -8.14 5.15
C GLU A 126 6.81 -8.76 4.84
N VAL A 127 6.44 -9.86 5.51
CA VAL A 127 5.13 -10.52 5.33
C VAL A 127 3.98 -9.66 5.84
N GLU A 128 4.15 -9.00 6.98
CA GLU A 128 3.18 -8.07 7.56
C GLU A 128 2.95 -6.89 6.62
N ARG A 129 4.04 -6.23 6.21
CA ARG A 129 4.00 -5.10 5.26
C ARG A 129 3.34 -5.50 3.94
N THR A 130 3.62 -6.71 3.44
CA THR A 130 2.95 -7.25 2.26
C THR A 130 1.44 -7.39 2.44
N GLN A 131 0.96 -7.84 3.61
CA GLN A 131 -0.49 -7.91 3.86
C GLN A 131 -1.12 -6.51 3.96
N ALA A 132 -0.40 -5.53 4.54
CA ALA A 132 -0.85 -4.14 4.60
C ALA A 132 -0.99 -3.54 3.20
N LEU A 133 0.01 -3.66 2.33
CA LEU A 133 -0.06 -3.16 0.95
C LEU A 133 -1.17 -3.85 0.14
N ARG A 134 -1.42 -5.14 0.35
CA ARG A 134 -2.56 -5.84 -0.28
C ARG A 134 -3.91 -5.34 0.25
N LEU A 135 -4.01 -5.02 1.53
CA LEU A 135 -5.21 -4.43 2.13
C LEU A 135 -5.45 -3.03 1.55
N VAL A 136 -4.42 -2.20 1.47
CA VAL A 136 -4.46 -0.87 0.83
C VAL A 136 -4.98 -0.95 -0.61
N ARG A 137 -4.42 -1.85 -1.45
CA ARG A 137 -4.91 -2.06 -2.82
C ARG A 137 -6.37 -2.50 -2.88
N LYS A 138 -6.81 -3.33 -1.92
CA LYS A 138 -8.22 -3.72 -1.80
C LYS A 138 -9.10 -2.51 -1.47
N MET A 139 -8.67 -1.60 -0.58
CA MET A 139 -9.41 -0.37 -0.27
C MET A 139 -9.56 0.52 -1.50
N ILE A 140 -8.48 0.73 -2.28
CA ILE A 140 -8.51 1.46 -3.56
C ILE A 140 -9.46 0.81 -4.58
N THR A 141 -9.50 -0.53 -4.60
CA THR A 141 -10.39 -1.29 -5.50
C THR A 141 -11.86 -1.16 -5.11
N VAL A 142 -12.15 -1.13 -3.82
CA VAL A 142 -13.50 -1.00 -3.27
C VAL A 142 -14.03 0.42 -3.46
N ASN A 143 -13.28 1.43 -3.03
CA ASN A 143 -13.63 2.82 -3.24
C ASN A 143 -12.41 3.74 -3.04
N ALA A 144 -11.82 4.21 -4.15
CA ALA A 144 -10.67 5.11 -4.12
C ALA A 144 -11.00 6.54 -3.64
N GLN A 145 -12.28 6.96 -3.70
CA GLN A 145 -12.70 8.31 -3.28
C GLN A 145 -12.67 8.47 -1.75
N LEU A 146 -12.80 7.36 -1.02
CA LEU A 146 -12.73 7.32 0.44
C LEU A 146 -11.30 7.09 0.96
N PHE A 147 -10.30 7.06 0.09
CA PHE A 147 -8.96 6.68 0.51
C PHE A 147 -8.37 7.69 1.51
N PRO A 148 -7.85 7.26 2.67
CA PRO A 148 -7.46 8.19 3.73
C PRO A 148 -6.07 8.79 3.50
N SER A 149 -5.88 10.05 3.92
CA SER A 149 -4.60 10.76 3.81
C SER A 149 -3.46 10.13 4.61
N SER A 150 -3.77 9.45 5.72
CA SER A 150 -2.79 8.73 6.56
C SER A 150 -2.03 7.69 5.74
N LEU A 151 -2.76 6.85 5.01
CA LEU A 151 -2.19 5.82 4.14
C LEU A 151 -1.49 6.42 2.92
N THR A 152 -2.04 7.49 2.34
CA THR A 152 -1.36 8.20 1.25
C THR A 152 0.01 8.72 1.70
N ASN A 153 0.08 9.36 2.87
CA ASN A 153 1.33 9.89 3.41
C ASN A 153 2.34 8.78 3.72
N SER A 154 1.91 7.66 4.30
CA SER A 154 2.80 6.52 4.57
C SER A 154 3.37 5.91 3.30
N LEU A 155 2.55 5.71 2.25
CA LEU A 155 3.03 5.23 0.96
C LEU A 155 4.05 6.19 0.33
N ILE A 156 3.77 7.50 0.40
CA ILE A 156 4.64 8.56 -0.14
C ILE A 156 5.97 8.60 0.62
N ALA A 157 5.95 8.51 1.95
CA ALA A 157 7.15 8.48 2.79
C ALA A 157 8.06 7.30 2.40
N VAL A 158 7.50 6.09 2.33
CA VAL A 158 8.24 4.89 1.88
C VAL A 158 8.75 5.07 0.44
N GLY A 159 7.97 5.73 -0.43
CA GLY A 159 8.34 5.99 -1.82
C GLY A 159 9.47 7.01 -2.01
N ASN A 160 9.58 8.00 -1.12
CA ASN A 160 10.62 9.04 -1.19
C ASN A 160 11.94 8.56 -0.57
N ASP A 161 11.90 8.08 0.66
CA ASP A 161 13.12 7.86 1.45
C ASP A 161 13.60 6.39 1.41
N GLY A 162 12.71 5.47 1.02
CA GLY A 162 13.00 4.03 1.09
C GLY A 162 14.13 3.56 0.18
N LEU A 163 14.50 4.29 -0.88
CA LEU A 163 15.67 3.94 -1.70
C LEU A 163 16.98 4.11 -0.91
N GLN A 164 17.09 5.20 -0.13
CA GLN A 164 18.24 5.46 0.73
C GLN A 164 18.34 4.41 1.85
N GLU A 165 17.19 4.05 2.43
CA GLU A 165 17.07 3.03 3.48
C GLU A 165 17.17 1.58 2.97
N ARG A 166 17.34 1.39 1.66
CA ARG A 166 17.37 0.07 0.98
C ARG A 166 16.10 -0.75 1.24
N ASP A 167 14.96 -0.09 1.38
CA ASP A 167 13.66 -0.72 1.54
C ASP A 167 13.24 -1.43 0.24
N ARG A 168 12.87 -2.71 0.38
CA ARG A 168 12.42 -3.56 -0.73
C ARG A 168 10.99 -3.25 -1.18
N MET A 169 10.22 -2.52 -0.37
CA MET A 169 8.81 -2.20 -0.64
C MET A 169 8.61 -0.94 -1.48
N VAL A 170 9.64 -0.14 -1.73
CA VAL A 170 9.56 1.14 -2.49
C VAL A 170 8.75 0.96 -3.78
N ARG A 171 9.17 0.05 -4.66
CA ARG A 171 8.51 -0.16 -5.96
C ARG A 171 7.06 -0.58 -5.81
N ALA A 172 6.73 -1.36 -4.77
CA ALA A 172 5.36 -1.76 -4.50
C ALA A 172 4.51 -0.56 -4.04
N CYS A 173 5.05 0.30 -3.17
CA CYS A 173 4.40 1.54 -2.73
C CYS A 173 4.19 2.50 -3.91
N ILE A 174 5.22 2.75 -4.73
CA ILE A 174 5.10 3.63 -5.91
C ILE A 174 4.05 3.11 -6.90
N ALA A 175 4.00 1.80 -7.14
CA ALA A 175 2.97 1.21 -8.00
C ALA A 175 1.55 1.47 -7.44
N ILE A 176 1.36 1.38 -6.12
CA ILE A 176 0.08 1.68 -5.47
C ILE A 176 -0.26 3.16 -5.55
N ILE A 177 0.72 4.07 -5.40
CA ILE A 177 0.51 5.51 -5.58
C ILE A 177 0.07 5.79 -7.02
N CYS A 178 0.68 5.15 -8.02
CA CYS A 178 0.25 5.28 -9.42
C CYS A 178 -1.18 4.77 -9.63
N GLU A 179 -1.52 3.58 -9.09
CA GLU A 179 -2.89 3.04 -9.13
C GLU A 179 -3.91 3.98 -8.48
N LEU A 180 -3.55 4.63 -7.37
CA LEU A 180 -4.39 5.61 -6.68
C LEU A 180 -4.53 6.89 -7.51
N ALA A 181 -3.43 7.40 -8.08
CA ALA A 181 -3.43 8.64 -8.86
C ALA A 181 -4.39 8.58 -10.05
N LEU A 182 -4.51 7.42 -10.69
CA LEU A 182 -5.46 7.20 -11.80
C LEU A 182 -6.93 7.23 -11.38
N LYS A 183 -7.24 6.94 -10.11
CA LYS A 183 -8.62 6.85 -9.60
C LYS A 183 -9.04 8.04 -8.74
N ASN A 184 -8.10 8.59 -7.98
CA ASN A 184 -8.28 9.74 -7.11
C ASN A 184 -6.99 10.59 -7.14
N PRO A 185 -6.79 11.38 -8.22
CA PRO A 185 -5.60 12.21 -8.38
C PRO A 185 -5.54 13.35 -7.35
N GLU A 186 -6.69 13.84 -6.87
CA GLU A 186 -6.78 14.96 -5.94
C GLU A 186 -6.00 14.70 -4.65
N ILE A 187 -6.26 13.57 -3.98
CA ILE A 187 -5.57 13.24 -2.72
C ILE A 187 -4.07 13.01 -2.94
N VAL A 188 -3.67 12.44 -4.09
CA VAL A 188 -2.27 12.20 -4.40
C VAL A 188 -1.54 13.52 -4.65
N ALA A 189 -2.15 14.44 -5.39
CA ALA A 189 -1.60 15.76 -5.65
C ALA A 189 -1.48 16.59 -4.37
N GLN A 190 -2.54 16.65 -3.56
CA GLN A 190 -2.56 17.40 -2.29
C GLN A 190 -1.49 16.94 -1.29
N ARG A 191 -1.08 15.66 -1.35
CA ARG A 191 -0.03 15.08 -0.49
C ARG A 191 1.35 15.05 -1.15
N GLY A 192 1.51 15.60 -2.35
CA GLY A 192 2.79 15.65 -3.07
C GLY A 192 3.22 14.32 -3.71
N GLY A 193 2.29 13.36 -3.88
CA GLY A 193 2.59 12.04 -4.43
C GLY A 193 2.96 12.06 -5.92
N LEU A 194 2.50 13.06 -6.68
CA LEU A 194 2.89 13.23 -8.09
C LEU A 194 4.38 13.55 -8.22
N ASN A 195 4.88 14.44 -7.36
CA ASN A 195 6.32 14.73 -7.25
C ASN A 195 7.12 13.48 -6.85
N THR A 196 6.58 12.64 -5.95
CA THR A 196 7.21 11.36 -5.59
C THR A 196 7.30 10.40 -6.79
N ILE A 197 6.28 10.33 -7.65
CA ILE A 197 6.33 9.55 -8.89
C ILE A 197 7.43 10.11 -9.81
N LEU A 198 7.45 11.41 -10.05
CA LEU A 198 8.42 12.07 -10.95
C LEU A 198 9.87 11.90 -10.47
N LYS A 199 10.13 12.06 -9.17
CA LYS A 199 11.44 11.74 -8.58
C LYS A 199 11.82 10.29 -8.85
N ASN A 200 10.90 9.35 -8.61
CA ASN A 200 11.14 7.93 -8.84
C ASN A 200 11.34 7.56 -10.32
N VAL A 201 10.83 8.35 -11.28
CA VAL A 201 11.18 8.20 -12.71
C VAL A 201 12.68 8.39 -12.90
N ILE A 202 13.26 9.43 -12.31
CA ILE A 202 14.68 9.78 -12.41
C ILE A 202 15.60 8.85 -11.60
N ASP A 203 15.05 8.14 -10.61
CA ASP A 203 15.70 7.05 -9.88
C ASP A 203 15.61 5.67 -10.55
N CYS A 204 14.78 5.50 -11.58
CA CYS A 204 14.50 4.18 -12.15
C CYS A 204 15.26 3.92 -13.46
N GLN A 205 16.22 3.00 -13.43
CA GLN A 205 16.95 2.53 -14.63
C GLN A 205 16.23 1.38 -15.37
N LEU A 206 15.09 0.91 -14.86
CA LEU A 206 14.34 -0.21 -15.44
C LEU A 206 13.29 0.32 -16.43
N SER A 207 13.49 0.08 -17.73
CA SER A 207 12.68 0.69 -18.81
C SER A 207 11.18 0.56 -18.65
N ARG A 208 10.68 -0.65 -18.36
CA ARG A 208 9.23 -0.87 -18.24
C ARG A 208 8.64 -0.18 -17.02
N ILE A 209 9.41 -0.06 -15.94
CA ILE A 209 8.94 0.60 -14.72
C ILE A 209 8.96 2.10 -14.93
N ASN A 210 10.08 2.65 -15.41
CA ASN A 210 10.22 4.06 -15.75
C ASN A 210 9.10 4.54 -16.70
N GLU A 211 8.84 3.78 -17.77
CA GLU A 211 7.75 4.05 -18.71
C GLU A 211 6.36 4.01 -18.04
N ALA A 212 6.09 3.05 -17.15
CA ALA A 212 4.83 2.99 -16.42
C ALA A 212 4.62 4.18 -15.46
N LEU A 213 5.70 4.63 -14.81
CA LEU A 213 5.65 5.80 -13.92
C LEU A 213 5.35 7.07 -14.70
N ILE A 214 6.10 7.36 -15.77
CA ILE A 214 5.86 8.57 -16.58
C ILE A 214 4.48 8.52 -17.24
N THR A 215 4.05 7.35 -17.75
CA THR A 215 2.70 7.18 -18.34
C THR A 215 1.58 7.60 -17.39
N THR A 216 1.75 7.42 -16.08
CA THR A 216 0.76 7.87 -15.09
C THR A 216 0.62 9.39 -15.10
N ILE A 217 1.73 10.13 -15.13
CA ILE A 217 1.75 11.60 -15.22
C ILE A 217 1.14 12.07 -16.55
N LEU A 218 1.54 11.44 -17.66
CA LEU A 218 1.05 11.79 -19.00
C LEU A 218 -0.45 11.53 -19.16
N HIS A 219 -0.95 10.47 -18.52
CA HIS A 219 -2.38 10.18 -18.49
C HIS A 219 -3.17 11.29 -17.78
N LEU A 220 -2.67 11.77 -16.64
CA LEU A 220 -3.31 12.86 -15.89
C LEU A 220 -3.29 14.18 -16.67
N LEU A 221 -2.25 14.45 -17.46
CA LEU A 221 -2.19 15.62 -18.34
C LEU A 221 -3.16 15.54 -19.53
N ASN A 222 -3.57 14.34 -19.94
CA ASN A 222 -4.40 14.18 -21.14
C ASN A 222 -5.82 14.75 -20.95
N HIS A 223 -6.41 14.62 -19.75
CA HIS A 223 -7.79 15.03 -19.49
C HIS A 223 -7.89 16.37 -18.73
N PRO A 224 -8.76 17.33 -19.11
CA PRO A 224 -8.87 18.63 -18.43
C PRO A 224 -9.11 18.54 -16.91
N HIS A 225 -9.99 17.63 -16.49
CA HIS A 225 -10.31 17.43 -15.05
C HIS A 225 -9.13 16.91 -14.21
N THR A 226 -8.14 16.27 -14.82
CA THR A 226 -6.97 15.75 -14.11
C THR A 226 -5.73 16.63 -14.33
N ARG A 227 -5.68 17.36 -15.45
CA ARG A 227 -4.59 18.28 -15.79
C ARG A 227 -4.41 19.38 -14.76
N GLN A 228 -5.50 19.84 -14.13
CA GLN A 228 -5.43 20.87 -13.08
C GLN A 228 -4.56 20.50 -11.88
N TYR A 229 -4.24 19.21 -11.69
CA TYR A 229 -3.39 18.73 -10.61
C TYR A 229 -1.90 18.71 -10.95
N ILE A 230 -1.52 18.97 -12.21
CA ILE A 230 -0.13 18.96 -12.67
C ILE A 230 0.24 20.33 -13.22
N HIS A 231 1.29 20.93 -12.65
CA HIS A 231 1.88 22.15 -13.19
C HIS A 231 2.93 21.77 -14.25
N ALA A 232 2.50 21.67 -15.52
CA ALA A 232 3.35 21.20 -16.62
C ALA A 232 4.70 21.92 -16.69
N ASP A 233 4.71 23.24 -16.54
CA ASP A 233 5.90 24.10 -16.62
C ASP A 233 6.96 23.82 -15.53
N VAL A 234 6.62 23.08 -14.46
CA VAL A 234 7.54 22.80 -13.36
C VAL A 234 7.74 21.30 -13.17
N GLU A 235 6.67 20.52 -13.27
CA GLU A 235 6.68 19.09 -12.96
C GLU A 235 7.26 18.25 -14.10
N LEU A 236 6.94 18.57 -15.37
CA LEU A 236 7.54 17.85 -16.50
C LEU A 236 9.00 18.27 -16.73
N GLU A 237 9.36 19.52 -16.46
CA GLU A 237 10.76 19.96 -16.56
C GLU A 237 11.71 19.16 -15.65
N GLN A 238 11.21 18.56 -14.56
CA GLN A 238 12.01 17.70 -13.70
C GLN A 238 12.65 16.52 -14.44
N ILE A 239 11.99 15.99 -15.48
CA ILE A 239 12.57 14.89 -16.26
C ILE A 239 13.69 15.36 -17.18
N LEU A 240 13.69 16.64 -17.56
CA LEU A 240 14.69 17.28 -18.39
C LEU A 240 15.86 17.85 -17.56
N ALA A 241 15.64 18.11 -16.27
CA ALA A 241 16.61 18.69 -15.35
C ALA A 241 18.02 18.07 -15.40
N PRO A 242 18.21 16.74 -15.51
CA PRO A 242 19.54 16.17 -15.63
C PRO A 242 20.34 16.69 -16.85
N TYR A 243 19.66 17.07 -17.93
CA TYR A 243 20.26 17.60 -19.16
C TYR A 243 20.36 19.13 -19.19
N THR A 244 19.44 19.83 -18.53
CA THR A 244 19.39 21.30 -18.56
C THR A 244 20.21 21.97 -17.45
N ASP A 245 20.39 21.31 -16.30
CA ASP A 245 21.24 21.78 -15.21
C ASP A 245 22.60 21.05 -15.20
N PHE A 246 23.67 21.79 -15.51
CA PHE A 246 25.03 21.25 -15.56
C PHE A 246 25.54 20.72 -14.22
N HIS A 247 24.98 21.21 -13.11
CA HIS A 247 25.33 20.82 -11.75
C HIS A 247 24.20 20.07 -11.03
N TYR A 248 23.28 19.48 -11.79
CA TYR A 248 22.12 18.77 -11.26
C TYR A 248 22.51 17.75 -10.20
N ARG A 249 21.87 17.85 -9.03
CA ARG A 249 21.96 16.87 -7.94
C ARG A 249 20.56 16.39 -7.58
N HIS A 250 20.28 15.12 -7.85
CA HIS A 250 18.98 14.53 -7.56
C HIS A 250 18.77 14.29 -6.06
N ASN A 251 19.80 13.76 -5.40
CA ASN A 251 19.82 13.51 -3.97
C ASN A 251 20.95 14.35 -3.33
N PRO A 252 20.65 15.20 -2.32
CA PRO A 252 21.66 16.02 -1.66
C PRO A 252 22.75 15.19 -0.95
N ASP A 253 22.43 13.98 -0.49
CA ASP A 253 23.31 13.16 0.34
C ASP A 253 24.16 12.15 -0.46
N THR A 254 24.18 12.26 -1.80
CA THR A 254 25.01 11.39 -2.65
C THR A 254 26.49 11.56 -2.32
N ALA A 255 27.17 10.45 -2.00
CA ALA A 255 28.60 10.46 -1.68
C ALA A 255 29.44 10.95 -2.85
N GLU A 256 30.48 11.74 -2.59
CA GLU A 256 31.33 12.36 -3.64
C GLU A 256 31.93 11.35 -4.61
N ALA A 257 32.33 10.18 -4.10
CA ALA A 257 32.89 9.10 -4.90
C ALA A 257 31.91 8.51 -5.94
N GLN A 258 30.61 8.69 -5.73
CA GLN A 258 29.54 8.13 -6.57
C GLN A 258 28.93 9.17 -7.52
N ILE A 259 29.32 10.45 -7.45
CA ILE A 259 28.69 11.53 -8.24
C ILE A 259 28.69 11.23 -9.73
N LYS A 260 29.78 10.69 -10.28
CA LYS A 260 29.88 10.40 -11.72
C LYS A 260 28.91 9.28 -12.13
N GLU A 261 28.87 8.19 -11.36
CA GLU A 261 27.99 7.05 -11.61
C GLU A 261 26.52 7.43 -11.42
N ASP A 262 26.20 8.19 -10.37
CA ASP A 262 24.86 8.73 -10.14
C ASP A 262 24.42 9.60 -11.32
N ARG A 263 25.29 10.49 -11.82
CA ARG A 263 25.00 11.33 -12.98
C ARG A 263 24.71 10.50 -14.24
N GLU A 264 25.51 9.47 -14.52
CA GLU A 264 25.27 8.56 -15.65
C GLU A 264 23.94 7.81 -15.50
N ALA A 265 23.58 7.40 -14.27
CA ALA A 265 22.28 6.82 -13.96
C ALA A 265 21.13 7.80 -14.22
N ARG A 266 21.25 9.06 -13.78
CA ARG A 266 20.22 10.11 -14.01
C ARG A 266 20.02 10.36 -15.49
N PHE A 267 21.10 10.44 -16.26
CA PHE A 267 21.00 10.58 -17.71
C PHE A 267 20.27 9.42 -18.36
N LEU A 268 20.58 8.19 -17.96
CA LEU A 268 19.91 7.01 -18.51
C LEU A 268 18.40 7.04 -18.21
N SER A 269 18.03 7.26 -16.96
CA SER A 269 16.62 7.31 -16.51
C SER A 269 15.85 8.46 -17.15
N SER A 270 16.45 9.65 -17.24
CA SER A 270 15.88 10.81 -17.92
C SER A 270 15.68 10.56 -19.41
N LYS A 271 16.70 10.05 -20.12
CA LYS A 271 16.57 9.68 -21.54
C LYS A 271 15.39 8.74 -21.79
N MET A 272 15.22 7.74 -20.94
CA MET A 272 14.15 6.75 -21.06
C MET A 272 12.77 7.40 -20.86
N ALA A 273 12.64 8.27 -19.86
CA ALA A 273 11.42 9.01 -19.59
C ALA A 273 11.05 9.95 -20.74
N ILE A 274 12.02 10.70 -21.26
CA ILE A 274 11.83 11.63 -22.39
C ILE A 274 11.37 10.86 -23.65
N VAL A 275 12.04 9.75 -23.97
CA VAL A 275 11.66 8.94 -25.14
C VAL A 275 10.27 8.32 -24.96
N ALA A 276 9.91 7.90 -23.74
CA ALA A 276 8.58 7.40 -23.44
C ALA A 276 7.51 8.51 -23.57
N ALA A 277 7.82 9.72 -23.10
CA ALA A 277 6.96 10.90 -23.21
C ALA A 277 6.63 11.24 -24.67
N PHE A 278 7.65 11.33 -25.53
CA PHE A 278 7.46 11.59 -26.97
C PHE A 278 6.68 10.52 -27.75
N ARG A 279 6.45 9.34 -27.17
CA ARG A 279 5.57 8.32 -27.76
C ARG A 279 4.09 8.54 -27.43
N SER A 280 3.78 9.44 -26.51
CA SER A 280 2.43 9.78 -26.10
C SER A 280 1.92 11.00 -26.88
N TRP A 281 0.67 10.94 -27.35
CA TRP A 281 0.04 12.07 -28.06
C TRP A 281 -0.20 13.28 -27.16
N SER A 282 -0.29 13.06 -25.85
CA SER A 282 -0.47 14.11 -24.84
C SER A 282 0.68 15.12 -24.90
N ASP A 283 1.92 14.66 -25.07
CA ASP A 283 3.11 15.52 -24.97
C ASP A 283 3.44 16.31 -26.23
N CYS A 284 3.06 15.86 -27.43
CA CYS A 284 3.21 16.66 -28.65
C CYS A 284 2.46 18.01 -28.60
N LEU A 285 1.59 18.20 -27.60
CA LEU A 285 0.85 19.43 -27.33
C LEU A 285 1.37 20.24 -26.13
N PHE A 286 2.20 19.66 -25.24
CA PHE A 286 2.60 20.29 -23.96
C PHE A 286 4.12 20.43 -23.74
N LEU A 287 4.96 19.78 -24.54
CA LEU A 287 6.42 20.02 -24.63
C LEU A 287 6.74 20.89 -25.84
#